data_AF-A0A564THL2-F1
#
_entry.id   AF-A0A564THL2-F1
#
_cell.length_a   1.000
_cell.length_b   1.000
_cell.length_c   1.000
_cell.angle_alpha   90.00
_cell.angle_beta   90.00
_cell.angle_gamma   90.00
#
_symmetry.space_group_name_H-M   'P 1'
#
loop_
_entity.id
_entity.type
_entity.pdbx_description
1 polymer ?
#
loop_
_entity_poly.entity_id
_entity_poly.type
_entity_poly.pdbx_seq_one_letter_code
_entity_poly.pdbx_strand_id
1 'polypeptide(L)'
;MDMEAGKTLTNEEVIRELLDLLKKNAMKEQANDVFEICSYVDGLEKKIDSMTEELTNMQNQIKEMQEDTLVNNAKKALSEAQERLNARCEQIKSQVLEVKEQVKSTAKGIVEEAKEKGRAALYRVSEFLGIKKRFLDIRENVRGAIKTTDKDIAKTALLAKGFREAGQTVANAFRTFADKPEVDYSQKEQKHPITKAVLAPMKAVKKMLVSIEIHLDASIDKLDNLAMDVRMDKEKNKDDMKHNDQMEADRKEAAPERVEAEIVYAPVVAETHEYQYNADAFEARGAADMKVEIGKEVSKVREDKAR
;
A
#
# COMPACT_ATOMS: atom_id res chain seq x y z
N MET A 1 -25.93 15.00 13.48
CA MET A 1 -25.10 15.37 12.31
C MET A 1 -23.67 15.30 12.80
N ASP A 2 -23.05 14.15 12.55
CA ASP A 2 -21.92 13.65 13.31
C ASP A 2 -20.61 14.39 12.99
N MET A 3 -19.88 14.74 14.05
CA MET A 3 -18.53 15.32 14.02
C MET A 3 -17.46 14.30 13.62
N GLU A 4 -17.75 13.37 12.71
CA GLU A 4 -16.79 12.37 12.21
C GLU A 4 -16.26 12.64 10.79
N ALA A 5 -16.76 13.69 10.14
CA ALA A 5 -16.27 14.10 8.82
C ALA A 5 -14.85 14.67 8.92
N GLY A 6 -13.84 13.79 8.82
CA GLY A 6 -12.43 14.18 8.75
C GLY A 6 -11.45 13.29 9.54
N LYS A 7 -11.91 12.31 10.32
CA LYS A 7 -11.01 11.33 10.92
C LYS A 7 -10.61 10.27 9.91
N THR A 8 -9.30 10.08 9.76
CA THR A 8 -8.73 8.98 9.00
C THR A 8 -8.93 7.68 9.78
N LEU A 9 -9.21 6.59 9.09
CA LEU A 9 -9.37 5.25 9.65
C LEU A 9 -8.14 4.81 10.45
N THR A 10 -6.95 5.15 9.96
CA THR A 10 -5.68 4.96 10.68
C THR A 10 -5.59 5.70 12.02
N ASN A 11 -6.36 6.77 12.20
CA ASN A 11 -6.44 7.54 13.43
C ASN A 11 -7.71 7.22 14.25
N GLU A 12 -8.49 6.21 13.87
CA GLU A 12 -9.61 5.77 14.69
C GLU A 12 -9.11 5.06 15.95
N GLU A 13 -9.74 5.35 17.08
CA GLU A 13 -9.33 4.82 18.38
C GLU A 13 -9.36 3.29 18.40
N VAL A 14 -10.44 2.70 17.88
CA VAL A 14 -10.63 1.26 17.78
C VAL A 14 -9.55 0.60 16.91
N ILE A 15 -9.12 1.27 15.83
CA ILE A 15 -8.07 0.75 14.95
C ILE A 15 -6.72 0.81 15.65
N ARG A 16 -6.40 1.93 16.32
CA ARG A 16 -5.15 2.04 17.10
C ARG A 16 -5.10 0.99 18.21
N GLU A 17 -6.22 0.77 18.90
CA GLU A 17 -6.32 -0.25 19.93
C GLU A 17 -6.07 -1.66 19.37
N LEU A 18 -6.68 -2.01 18.22
CA LEU A 18 -6.42 -3.28 17.55
C LEU A 18 -4.94 -3.45 17.19
N LEU A 19 -4.32 -2.42 16.61
CA LEU A 19 -2.91 -2.44 16.23
C LEU A 19 -1.99 -2.62 17.44
N ASP A 20 -2.30 -1.98 18.56
CA ASP A 20 -1.54 -2.11 19.80
C ASP A 20 -1.68 -3.50 20.42
N LEU A 21 -2.88 -4.09 20.38
CA LEU A 21 -3.10 -5.46 20.84
C LEU A 21 -2.32 -6.47 20.00
N LEU A 22 -2.32 -6.33 18.67
CA LEU A 22 -1.55 -7.19 17.77
C LEU A 22 -0.05 -7.08 18.06
N LYS A 23 0.48 -5.86 18.20
CA LYS A 23 1.91 -5.63 18.52
C LYS A 23 2.32 -6.22 19.87
N LYS A 24 1.49 -6.06 20.91
CA LYS A 24 1.73 -6.63 22.25
C LYS A 24 1.76 -8.16 22.26
N ASN A 25 1.10 -8.80 21.30
CA ASN A 25 1.04 -10.26 21.16
C ASN A 25 2.02 -10.80 20.12
N ALA A 26 3.07 -10.04 19.77
CA ALA A 26 4.09 -10.39 18.78
C ALA A 26 3.55 -10.64 17.34
N MET A 27 2.33 -10.19 17.03
CA MET A 27 1.68 -10.32 15.71
C MET A 27 2.02 -9.10 14.82
N LYS A 28 3.32 -8.88 14.58
CA LYS A 28 3.82 -7.67 13.90
C LYS A 28 3.39 -7.59 12.43
N GLU A 29 3.46 -8.68 11.69
CA GLU A 29 3.10 -8.71 10.27
C GLU A 29 1.60 -8.45 10.09
N GLN A 30 0.76 -9.07 10.93
CA GLN A 30 -0.69 -8.85 10.91
C GLN A 30 -1.04 -7.41 11.29
N ALA A 31 -0.33 -6.81 12.24
CA ALA A 31 -0.51 -5.39 12.57
C ALA A 31 -0.13 -4.49 11.38
N ASN A 32 0.95 -4.82 10.67
CA ASN A 32 1.37 -4.07 9.50
C ASN A 32 0.35 -4.16 8.36
N ASP A 33 -0.14 -5.36 8.06
CA ASP A 33 -1.14 -5.55 7.01
C ASP A 33 -2.47 -4.84 7.34
N VAL A 34 -2.95 -4.90 8.58
CA VAL A 34 -4.14 -4.15 9.02
C VAL A 34 -3.93 -2.64 8.86
N PHE A 35 -2.75 -2.13 9.26
CA PHE A 35 -2.42 -0.72 9.13
C PHE A 35 -2.38 -0.27 7.67
N GLU A 36 -1.77 -1.08 6.80
CA GLU A 36 -1.70 -0.80 5.36
C GLU A 36 -3.09 -0.81 4.72
N ILE A 37 -3.94 -1.79 5.03
CA ILE A 37 -5.34 -1.81 4.57
C ILE A 37 -6.06 -0.52 4.97
N CYS A 38 -5.94 -0.09 6.23
CA CYS A 38 -6.55 1.15 6.70
C CYS A 38 -6.00 2.38 5.96
N SER A 39 -4.68 2.42 5.76
CA SER A 39 -3.98 3.49 5.05
C SER A 39 -4.41 3.57 3.57
N TYR A 40 -4.67 2.43 2.93
CA TYR A 40 -5.18 2.41 1.58
C TYR A 40 -6.61 2.93 1.51
N VAL A 41 -7.50 2.55 2.43
CA VAL A 41 -8.87 3.09 2.49
C VAL A 41 -8.86 4.61 2.67
N ASP A 42 -8.06 5.13 3.60
CA ASP A 42 -7.86 6.59 3.78
C ASP A 42 -7.31 7.23 2.51
N GLY A 43 -6.37 6.54 1.86
CA GLY A 43 -5.82 6.92 0.57
C GLY A 43 -6.89 7.03 -0.51
N LEU A 44 -7.81 6.07 -0.59
CA LEU A 44 -8.90 6.04 -1.56
C LEU A 44 -9.86 7.22 -1.34
N GLU A 45 -10.31 7.45 -0.10
CA GLU A 45 -11.16 8.59 0.25
C GLU A 45 -10.55 9.92 -0.22
N LYS A 46 -9.26 10.14 0.08
CA LYS A 46 -8.57 11.37 -0.32
C LYS A 46 -8.55 11.57 -1.83
N LYS A 47 -8.33 10.50 -2.62
CA LYS A 47 -8.33 10.61 -4.10
C LYS A 47 -9.73 10.88 -4.63
N ILE A 48 -10.75 10.30 -4.00
CA ILE A 48 -12.15 10.53 -4.35
C ILE A 48 -12.53 11.98 -4.06
N ASP A 49 -12.14 12.54 -2.91
CA ASP A 49 -12.39 13.94 -2.60
C ASP A 49 -11.70 14.90 -3.58
N SER A 50 -10.44 14.63 -3.95
CA SER A 50 -9.76 15.38 -5.01
C SER A 50 -10.45 15.26 -6.36
N MET A 51 -11.00 14.08 -6.67
CA MET A 51 -11.78 13.85 -7.89
C MET A 51 -13.08 14.67 -7.88
N THR A 52 -13.81 14.70 -6.76
CA THR A 52 -15.00 15.54 -6.58
C THR A 52 -14.70 17.03 -6.74
N GLU A 53 -13.56 17.50 -6.21
CA GLU A 53 -13.11 18.88 -6.38
C GLU A 53 -12.83 19.22 -7.85
N GLU A 54 -12.08 18.38 -8.56
CA GLU A 54 -11.82 18.55 -10.00
C GLU A 54 -13.10 18.54 -10.83
N LEU A 55 -14.06 17.67 -10.50
CA LEU A 55 -15.35 17.61 -11.18
C LEU A 55 -16.22 18.84 -10.91
N THR A 56 -16.14 19.42 -9.72
CA THR A 56 -16.82 20.67 -9.35
C THR A 56 -16.21 21.85 -10.10
N ASN A 57 -14.88 21.91 -10.16
CA ASN A 57 -14.16 22.93 -10.93
C ASN A 57 -14.52 22.84 -12.42
N MET A 58 -14.52 21.63 -12.99
CA MET A 58 -14.94 21.40 -14.37
C MET A 58 -16.39 21.85 -14.60
N GLN A 59 -17.31 21.57 -13.67
CA GLN A 59 -18.70 22.01 -13.77
C GLN A 59 -18.81 23.54 -13.81
N ASN A 60 -18.06 24.24 -12.96
CA ASN A 60 -18.04 25.70 -12.94
C ASN A 60 -17.46 26.28 -14.24
N GLN A 61 -16.37 25.69 -14.74
CA GLN A 61 -15.76 26.10 -16.00
C GLN A 61 -16.70 25.87 -17.20
N ILE A 62 -17.47 24.77 -17.22
CA ILE A 62 -18.50 24.55 -18.24
C ILE A 62 -19.59 25.62 -18.15
N LYS A 63 -20.06 25.98 -16.94
CA LYS A 63 -21.07 27.03 -16.74
C LYS A 63 -20.60 28.40 -17.24
N GLU A 64 -19.35 28.75 -16.99
CA GLU A 64 -18.71 30.01 -17.41
C GLU A 64 -18.42 30.10 -18.91
N MET A 65 -18.53 28.99 -19.66
CA MET A 65 -18.40 29.05 -21.13
C MET A 65 -19.49 29.95 -21.73
N GLN A 66 -19.06 30.88 -22.60
CA GLN A 66 -19.94 31.81 -23.30
C GLN A 66 -21.07 31.08 -24.02
N GLU A 67 -22.28 31.64 -23.89
CA GLU A 67 -23.48 31.12 -24.51
C GLU A 67 -23.67 31.78 -25.87
N ASP A 68 -23.42 31.01 -26.93
CA ASP A 68 -23.88 31.29 -28.28
C ASP A 68 -24.48 29.99 -28.85
N THR A 69 -25.38 30.14 -29.81
CA THR A 69 -26.17 29.10 -30.47
C THR A 69 -25.34 27.85 -30.84
N LEU A 70 -24.09 28.04 -31.28
CA LEU A 70 -23.18 26.95 -31.66
C LEU A 70 -22.56 26.24 -30.44
N VAL A 71 -22.25 26.97 -29.38
CA VAL A 71 -21.57 26.45 -28.18
C VAL A 71 -22.53 25.73 -27.24
N ASN A 72 -23.84 26.05 -27.28
CA ASN A 72 -24.84 25.47 -26.38
C ASN A 72 -24.96 23.94 -26.48
N ASN A 73 -24.91 23.39 -27.69
CA ASN A 73 -24.95 21.93 -27.89
C ASN A 73 -23.69 21.25 -27.35
N ALA A 74 -22.52 21.88 -27.51
CA ALA A 74 -21.27 21.38 -26.94
C ALA A 74 -21.28 21.47 -25.43
N LYS A 75 -21.70 22.61 -24.86
CA LYS A 75 -21.86 22.82 -23.41
C LYS A 75 -22.75 21.74 -22.81
N LYS A 76 -23.89 21.44 -23.45
CA LYS A 76 -24.79 20.34 -23.04
C LYS A 76 -24.08 18.97 -23.05
N ALA A 77 -23.41 18.61 -24.14
CA ALA A 77 -22.70 17.33 -24.23
C ALA A 77 -21.56 17.21 -23.19
N LEU A 78 -20.86 18.31 -22.90
CA LEU A 78 -19.81 18.37 -21.89
C LEU A 78 -20.40 18.26 -20.47
N SER A 79 -21.53 18.92 -20.19
CA SER A 79 -22.26 18.77 -18.92
C SER A 79 -22.73 17.32 -18.73
N GLU A 80 -23.31 16.68 -19.73
CA GLU A 80 -23.74 15.28 -19.64
C GLU A 80 -22.56 14.34 -19.36
N ALA A 81 -21.40 14.57 -19.98
CA ALA A 81 -20.19 13.81 -19.70
C ALA A 81 -19.68 14.04 -18.26
N GLN A 82 -19.72 15.30 -17.79
CA GLN A 82 -19.37 15.66 -16.42
C GLN A 82 -20.29 14.99 -15.40
N GLU A 83 -21.61 15.05 -15.61
CA GLU A 83 -22.62 14.46 -14.72
C GLU A 83 -22.49 12.94 -14.65
N ARG A 84 -22.26 12.27 -15.79
CA ARG A 84 -21.99 10.83 -15.82
C ARG A 84 -20.76 10.46 -15.01
N LEU A 85 -19.69 11.26 -15.12
CA LEU A 85 -18.46 11.02 -14.38
C LEU A 85 -18.64 11.30 -12.88
N ASN A 86 -19.42 12.33 -12.54
CA ASN A 86 -19.78 12.67 -11.17
C ASN A 86 -20.62 11.58 -10.50
N ALA A 87 -21.64 11.06 -11.18
CA ALA A 87 -22.45 9.96 -10.66
C ALA A 87 -21.61 8.72 -10.32
N ARG A 88 -20.60 8.41 -11.15
CA ARG A 88 -19.66 7.31 -10.87
C ARG A 88 -18.73 7.62 -9.71
N CYS A 89 -18.26 8.87 -9.60
CA CYS A 89 -17.45 9.32 -8.47
C CYS A 89 -18.22 9.13 -7.14
N GLU A 90 -19.47 9.57 -7.08
CA GLU A 90 -20.32 9.41 -5.90
C GLU A 90 -20.62 7.95 -5.59
N GLN A 91 -20.85 7.11 -6.61
CA GLN A 91 -21.02 5.68 -6.42
C GLN A 91 -19.77 5.05 -5.78
N ILE A 92 -18.58 5.34 -6.31
CA ILE A 92 -17.31 4.83 -5.77
C ILE A 92 -17.11 5.36 -4.32
N LYS A 93 -17.44 6.63 -4.06
CA LYS A 93 -17.39 7.23 -2.73
C LYS A 93 -18.23 6.46 -1.71
N SER A 94 -19.50 6.19 -2.05
CA SER A 94 -20.41 5.42 -1.19
C SER A 94 -19.83 4.05 -0.84
N GLN A 95 -19.32 3.32 -1.84
CA GLN A 95 -18.76 1.99 -1.62
C GLN A 95 -17.51 2.02 -0.74
N VAL A 96 -16.64 3.02 -0.87
CA VAL A 96 -15.46 3.18 -0.01
C VAL A 96 -15.85 3.52 1.43
N LEU A 97 -16.87 4.36 1.62
CA LEU A 97 -17.41 4.65 2.96
C LEU A 97 -18.00 3.39 3.62
N GLU A 98 -18.72 2.56 2.86
CA GLU A 98 -19.21 1.28 3.37
C GLU A 98 -18.09 0.32 3.78
N VAL A 99 -16.98 0.31 3.03
CA VAL A 99 -15.77 -0.44 3.41
C VAL A 99 -15.19 0.10 4.71
N LYS A 100 -15.08 1.42 4.86
CA LYS A 100 -14.56 2.07 6.06
C LYS A 100 -15.37 1.68 7.30
N GLU A 101 -16.69 1.72 7.21
CA GLU A 101 -17.58 1.32 8.30
C GLU A 101 -17.47 -0.18 8.62
N GLN A 102 -17.33 -1.04 7.60
CA GLN A 102 -17.09 -2.46 7.83
C GLN A 102 -15.74 -2.70 8.55
N VAL A 103 -14.67 -2.01 8.16
CA VAL A 103 -13.37 -2.10 8.84
C VAL A 103 -13.50 -1.72 10.31
N LYS A 104 -14.16 -0.58 10.61
CA LYS A 104 -14.40 -0.13 12.00
C LYS A 104 -15.16 -1.19 12.80
N SER A 105 -16.26 -1.70 12.24
CA SER A 105 -17.11 -2.69 12.90
C SER A 105 -16.37 -4.00 13.19
N THR A 106 -15.63 -4.52 12.22
CA THR A 106 -14.81 -5.73 12.39
C THR A 106 -13.72 -5.51 13.44
N ALA A 107 -13.00 -4.38 13.38
CA ALA A 107 -11.97 -4.07 14.36
C ALA A 107 -12.53 -3.98 15.78
N LYS A 108 -13.69 -3.34 15.95
CA LYS A 108 -14.37 -3.23 17.25
C LYS A 108 -14.70 -4.60 17.83
N GLY A 109 -15.29 -5.48 17.03
CA GLY A 109 -15.63 -6.83 17.46
C GLY A 109 -14.41 -7.68 17.87
N ILE A 110 -13.28 -7.51 17.18
CA ILE A 110 -12.02 -8.18 17.53
C ILE A 110 -11.45 -7.63 18.83
N VAL A 111 -11.41 -6.31 18.99
CA VAL A 111 -10.89 -5.65 20.19
C VAL A 111 -11.69 -6.05 21.44
N GLU A 112 -13.02 -6.04 21.36
CA GLU A 112 -13.90 -6.44 22.46
C GLU A 112 -13.65 -7.89 22.87
N GLU A 113 -13.59 -8.82 21.90
CA GLU A 113 -13.35 -10.24 22.22
C GLU A 113 -11.90 -10.51 22.67
N ALA A 114 -10.92 -9.76 22.17
CA ALA A 114 -9.52 -9.87 22.60
C ALA A 114 -9.31 -9.43 24.06
N LYS A 115 -10.14 -8.52 24.57
CA LYS A 115 -10.14 -8.17 26.00
C LYS A 115 -10.57 -9.33 26.89
N GLU A 116 -11.48 -10.18 26.41
CA GLU A 116 -12.02 -11.32 27.17
C GLU A 116 -11.21 -12.60 26.97
N LYS A 117 -10.84 -12.92 25.72
CA LYS A 117 -10.24 -14.20 25.31
C LYS A 117 -8.76 -14.11 24.97
N GLY A 118 -8.15 -12.92 25.08
CA GLY A 118 -6.73 -12.69 24.84
C GLY A 118 -6.31 -12.96 23.40
N ARG A 119 -5.08 -13.49 23.23
CA ARG A 119 -4.44 -13.69 21.91
C ARG A 119 -5.29 -14.53 20.94
N ALA A 120 -6.04 -15.50 21.42
CA ALA A 120 -6.82 -16.40 20.55
C ALA A 120 -7.88 -15.64 19.72
N ALA A 121 -8.46 -14.57 20.27
CA ALA A 121 -9.43 -13.74 19.56
C ALA A 121 -8.78 -12.82 18.50
N LEU A 122 -7.50 -12.47 18.66
CA LEU A 122 -6.79 -11.65 17.66
C LEU A 122 -6.66 -12.34 16.30
N TYR A 123 -6.75 -13.67 16.27
CA TYR A 123 -6.82 -14.39 15.00
C TYR A 123 -8.09 -14.12 14.19
N ARG A 124 -9.13 -13.53 14.78
CA ARG A 124 -10.28 -13.02 14.04
C ARG A 124 -9.93 -11.84 13.15
N VAL A 125 -8.71 -11.30 13.21
CA VAL A 125 -8.21 -10.33 12.22
C VAL A 125 -8.31 -10.87 10.77
N SER A 126 -8.36 -12.19 10.57
CA SER A 126 -8.68 -12.77 9.26
C SER A 126 -10.09 -12.44 8.75
N GLU A 127 -11.01 -11.99 9.59
CA GLU A 127 -12.37 -11.54 9.20
C GLU A 127 -12.33 -10.30 8.31
N PHE A 128 -11.22 -9.55 8.31
CA PHE A 128 -10.98 -8.49 7.34
C PHE A 128 -11.05 -8.99 5.88
N LEU A 129 -10.81 -10.29 5.62
CA LEU A 129 -11.04 -10.90 4.31
C LEU A 129 -12.48 -10.73 3.80
N GLY A 130 -13.46 -10.55 4.69
CA GLY A 130 -14.84 -10.24 4.33
C GLY A 130 -14.98 -8.92 3.55
N ILE A 131 -13.98 -8.04 3.61
CA ILE A 131 -13.92 -6.77 2.87
C ILE A 131 -13.42 -7.01 1.44
N LYS A 132 -12.69 -8.09 1.16
CA LYS A 132 -12.08 -8.38 -0.15
C LYS A 132 -13.10 -8.31 -1.28
N LYS A 133 -14.30 -8.86 -1.08
CA LYS A 133 -15.37 -8.81 -2.07
C LYS A 133 -15.76 -7.37 -2.42
N ARG A 134 -15.87 -6.48 -1.43
CA ARG A 134 -16.19 -5.07 -1.67
C ARG A 134 -15.08 -4.36 -2.44
N PHE A 135 -13.81 -4.62 -2.14
CA PHE A 135 -12.71 -4.07 -2.93
C PHE A 135 -12.73 -4.56 -4.39
N LEU A 136 -13.06 -5.83 -4.62
CA LEU A 136 -13.23 -6.38 -5.98
C LEU A 136 -14.36 -5.66 -6.73
N ASP A 137 -15.51 -5.47 -6.08
CA ASP A 137 -16.67 -4.77 -6.66
C ASP A 137 -16.34 -3.30 -6.98
N ILE A 138 -15.65 -2.59 -6.08
CA ILE A 138 -15.19 -1.22 -6.30
C ILE A 138 -14.22 -1.18 -7.49
N ARG A 139 -13.27 -2.12 -7.55
CA ARG A 139 -12.27 -2.18 -8.62
C ARG A 139 -12.92 -2.38 -9.99
N GLU A 140 -13.93 -3.23 -10.08
CA GLU A 140 -14.69 -3.41 -11.33
C GLU A 140 -15.41 -2.11 -11.73
N ASN A 141 -16.06 -1.44 -10.79
CA ASN A 141 -16.70 -0.15 -11.02
C ASN A 141 -15.71 0.93 -11.48
N VAL A 142 -14.53 0.99 -10.87
CA VAL A 142 -13.44 1.90 -11.24
C VAL A 142 -12.94 1.60 -12.65
N ARG A 143 -12.69 0.34 -12.99
CA ARG A 143 -12.33 -0.08 -14.37
C ARG A 143 -13.40 0.31 -15.37
N GLY A 144 -14.67 0.13 -15.01
CA GLY A 144 -15.81 0.60 -15.77
C GLY A 144 -15.78 2.12 -15.99
N ALA A 145 -15.49 2.89 -14.93
CA ALA A 145 -15.37 4.35 -14.97
C ALA A 145 -14.24 4.82 -15.88
N ILE A 146 -13.05 4.20 -15.78
CA ILE A 146 -11.91 4.50 -16.66
C ILE A 146 -12.30 4.34 -18.12
N LYS A 147 -12.91 3.20 -18.49
CA LYS A 147 -13.34 2.91 -19.87
C LYS A 147 -14.32 3.96 -20.41
N THR A 148 -15.28 4.40 -19.61
CA THR A 148 -16.23 5.44 -20.05
C THR A 148 -15.60 6.82 -20.12
N THR A 149 -14.74 7.16 -19.16
CA THR A 149 -14.00 8.42 -19.15
C THR A 149 -13.10 8.50 -20.38
N ASP A 150 -12.48 7.41 -20.81
CA ASP A 150 -11.69 7.38 -22.04
C ASP A 150 -12.51 7.67 -23.29
N LYS A 151 -13.71 7.09 -23.38
CA LYS A 151 -14.64 7.39 -24.49
C LYS A 151 -15.06 8.86 -24.47
N ASP A 152 -15.37 9.40 -23.30
CA ASP A 152 -15.81 10.78 -23.17
C ASP A 152 -14.64 11.76 -23.42
N ILE A 153 -13.41 11.45 -23.00
CA ILE A 153 -12.20 12.20 -23.36
C ILE A 153 -12.01 12.25 -24.88
N ALA A 154 -12.17 11.11 -25.56
CA ALA A 154 -12.04 11.05 -27.02
C ALA A 154 -13.10 11.89 -27.74
N LYS A 155 -14.36 11.79 -27.30
CA LYS A 155 -15.46 12.61 -27.83
C LYS A 155 -15.23 14.11 -27.59
N THR A 156 -14.84 14.49 -26.38
CA THR A 156 -14.53 15.88 -26.02
C THR A 156 -13.35 16.42 -26.83
N ALA A 157 -12.31 15.60 -27.07
CA ALA A 157 -11.19 15.99 -27.92
C ALA A 157 -11.60 16.22 -29.38
N LEU A 158 -12.47 15.38 -29.94
CA LEU A 158 -13.02 15.56 -31.28
C LEU A 158 -13.88 16.83 -31.38
N LEU A 159 -14.74 17.08 -30.38
CA LEU A 159 -15.50 18.33 -30.29
C LEU A 159 -14.56 19.54 -30.24
N ALA A 160 -13.56 19.54 -29.35
CA ALA A 160 -12.61 20.64 -29.25
C ALA A 160 -11.85 20.90 -30.56
N LYS A 161 -11.51 19.83 -31.31
CA LYS A 161 -10.87 19.93 -32.62
C LYS A 161 -11.81 20.57 -33.66
N GLY A 162 -13.06 20.10 -33.76
CA GLY A 162 -14.03 20.64 -34.71
C GLY A 162 -14.34 22.13 -34.47
N PHE A 163 -14.49 22.55 -33.21
CA PHE A 163 -14.66 23.97 -32.88
C PHE A 163 -13.45 24.82 -33.23
N ARG A 164 -12.23 24.30 -33.01
CA ARG A 164 -11.00 24.99 -33.39
C ARG A 164 -10.91 25.18 -34.90
N GLU A 165 -11.17 24.13 -35.69
CA GLU A 165 -11.14 24.19 -37.15
C GLU A 165 -12.20 25.14 -37.70
N ALA A 166 -13.44 25.07 -37.20
CA ALA A 166 -14.51 25.99 -37.58
C ALA A 166 -14.15 27.45 -37.27
N GLY A 167 -13.61 27.72 -36.07
CA GLY A 167 -13.17 29.06 -35.68
C GLY A 167 -12.04 29.60 -36.55
N GLN A 168 -11.10 28.75 -36.95
CA GLN A 168 -10.01 29.11 -37.88
C GLN A 168 -10.54 29.45 -39.27
N THR A 169 -11.50 28.67 -39.79
CA THR A 169 -12.17 28.95 -41.08
C THR A 169 -12.89 30.29 -41.05
N VAL A 170 -13.67 30.56 -39.99
CA VAL A 170 -14.36 31.85 -39.82
C VAL A 170 -13.35 33.00 -39.73
N ALA A 171 -12.27 32.83 -38.97
CA ALA A 171 -11.22 33.86 -38.87
C ALA A 171 -10.53 34.14 -40.21
N ASN A 172 -10.22 33.11 -41.01
CA ASN A 172 -9.67 33.30 -42.35
C ASN A 172 -10.68 33.97 -43.29
N ALA A 173 -11.96 33.60 -43.24
CA ALA A 173 -13.00 34.27 -44.04
C ALA A 173 -13.07 35.78 -43.77
N PHE A 174 -12.99 36.21 -42.49
CA PHE A 174 -12.93 37.63 -42.14
C PHE A 174 -11.64 38.32 -42.61
N ARG A 175 -10.51 37.62 -42.63
CA ARG A 175 -9.25 38.16 -43.16
C ARG A 175 -9.36 38.37 -44.66
N THR A 176 -9.85 37.39 -45.40
CA THR A 176 -10.06 37.47 -46.84
C THR A 176 -11.02 38.61 -47.19
N PHE A 177 -12.11 38.77 -46.43
CA PHE A 177 -13.02 39.91 -46.59
C PHE A 177 -12.35 41.28 -46.36
N ALA A 178 -11.36 41.34 -45.47
CA ALA A 178 -10.58 42.53 -45.18
C ALA A 178 -9.31 42.67 -46.05
N ASP A 179 -9.25 41.98 -47.20
CA ASP A 179 -8.11 41.93 -48.12
C ASP A 179 -6.77 41.51 -47.47
N LYS A 180 -6.84 40.74 -46.38
CA LYS A 180 -5.67 40.17 -45.69
C LYS A 180 -5.45 38.72 -46.15
N PRO A 181 -4.19 38.29 -46.29
CA PRO A 181 -3.89 36.91 -46.68
C PRO A 181 -4.33 35.93 -45.58
N GLU A 182 -4.75 34.75 -46.01
CA GLU A 182 -5.08 33.63 -45.13
C GLU A 182 -3.87 33.21 -44.29
N VAL A 183 -4.15 32.74 -43.07
CA VAL A 183 -3.15 32.20 -42.17
C VAL A 183 -3.28 30.69 -42.14
N ASP A 184 -2.16 29.99 -42.32
CA ASP A 184 -2.09 28.57 -42.02
C ASP A 184 -2.00 28.38 -40.50
N TYR A 185 -3.02 27.73 -39.94
CA TYR A 185 -3.13 27.45 -38.51
C TYR A 185 -2.65 26.03 -38.13
N SER A 186 -2.12 25.26 -39.08
CA SER A 186 -1.62 23.89 -38.87
C SER A 186 -0.59 23.79 -37.73
N GLN A 187 0.26 24.82 -37.57
CA GLN A 187 1.32 24.89 -36.55
C GLN A 187 0.94 25.70 -35.30
N LYS A 188 -0.23 26.37 -35.27
CA LYS A 188 -0.64 27.19 -34.11
C LYS A 188 -1.57 26.42 -33.20
N GLU A 189 -1.04 25.83 -32.12
CA GLU A 189 -1.83 25.33 -30.98
C GLU A 189 -2.57 26.47 -30.27
N GLN A 190 -3.66 26.95 -30.85
CA GLN A 190 -4.58 27.81 -30.15
C GLN A 190 -5.33 26.97 -29.12
N LYS A 191 -5.09 27.22 -27.83
CA LYS A 191 -5.76 26.54 -26.71
C LYS A 191 -7.24 26.95 -26.71
N HIS A 192 -8.11 26.07 -27.21
CA HIS A 192 -9.55 26.29 -27.17
C HIS A 192 -10.05 26.21 -25.72
N PRO A 193 -11.03 27.06 -25.30
CA PRO A 193 -11.59 27.02 -23.95
C PRO A 193 -12.00 25.62 -23.51
N ILE A 194 -12.63 24.83 -24.40
CA ILE A 194 -13.03 23.42 -24.15
C ILE A 194 -11.84 22.54 -23.75
N THR A 195 -10.68 22.70 -24.40
CA THR A 195 -9.49 21.87 -24.13
C THR A 195 -8.95 22.11 -22.72
N LYS A 196 -8.92 23.38 -22.27
CA LYS A 196 -8.47 23.73 -20.92
C LYS A 196 -9.54 23.41 -19.87
N ALA A 197 -10.79 23.76 -20.17
CA ALA A 197 -11.90 23.74 -19.23
C ALA A 197 -12.45 22.34 -18.92
N VAL A 198 -12.33 21.42 -19.87
CA VAL A 198 -12.98 20.11 -19.75
C VAL A 198 -12.01 18.97 -20.01
N LEU A 199 -11.24 19.02 -21.10
CA LEU A 199 -10.35 17.91 -21.44
C LEU A 199 -9.23 17.70 -20.40
N ALA A 200 -8.66 18.77 -19.86
CA ALA A 200 -7.63 18.67 -18.82
C ALA A 200 -8.17 18.11 -17.49
N PRO A 201 -9.28 18.62 -16.93
CA PRO A 201 -9.91 18.02 -15.74
C PRO A 201 -10.32 16.55 -15.93
N MET A 202 -10.93 16.17 -17.07
CA MET A 202 -11.28 14.77 -17.33
C MET A 202 -10.05 13.85 -17.33
N LYS A 203 -8.92 14.32 -17.88
CA LYS A 203 -7.65 13.58 -17.83
C LYS A 203 -7.09 13.48 -16.41
N ALA A 204 -7.23 14.53 -15.60
CA ALA A 204 -6.83 14.50 -14.19
C ALA A 204 -7.67 13.47 -13.41
N VAL A 205 -8.99 13.51 -13.56
CA VAL A 205 -9.92 12.53 -12.97
C VAL A 205 -9.59 11.10 -13.41
N LYS A 206 -9.31 10.88 -14.71
CA LYS A 206 -8.86 9.57 -15.19
C LYS A 206 -7.61 9.08 -14.46
N LYS A 207 -6.60 9.93 -14.27
CA LYS A 207 -5.38 9.56 -13.56
C LYS A 207 -5.67 9.17 -12.10
N MET A 208 -6.59 9.87 -11.45
CA MET A 208 -7.03 9.53 -10.09
C MET A 208 -7.74 8.18 -10.05
N LEU A 209 -8.62 7.88 -11.01
CA LEU A 209 -9.27 6.57 -11.13
C LEU A 209 -8.26 5.43 -11.33
N VAL A 210 -7.25 5.62 -12.19
CA VAL A 210 -6.15 4.64 -12.36
C VAL A 210 -5.37 4.45 -11.07
N SER A 211 -5.10 5.52 -10.31
CA SER A 211 -4.45 5.42 -9.00
C SER A 211 -5.32 4.67 -7.99
N ILE A 212 -6.63 4.87 -8.01
CA ILE A 212 -7.60 4.15 -7.17
C ILE A 212 -7.56 2.66 -7.49
N GLU A 213 -7.54 2.28 -8.77
CA GLU A 213 -7.44 0.88 -9.21
C GLU A 213 -6.17 0.21 -8.63
N ILE A 214 -5.01 0.86 -8.74
CA ILE A 214 -3.74 0.34 -8.22
C ILE A 214 -3.81 0.16 -6.69
N HIS A 215 -4.39 1.13 -5.97
CA HIS A 215 -4.54 1.04 -4.52
C HIS A 215 -5.50 -0.08 -4.11
N LEU A 216 -6.56 -0.33 -4.88
CA LEU A 216 -7.46 -1.45 -4.64
C LEU A 216 -6.76 -2.80 -4.86
N ASP A 217 -5.96 -2.93 -5.91
CA ASP A 217 -5.15 -4.13 -6.15
C ASP A 217 -4.19 -4.39 -4.99
N ALA A 218 -3.43 -3.38 -4.56
CA ALA A 218 -2.53 -3.49 -3.41
C ALA A 218 -3.27 -3.84 -2.09
N SER A 219 -4.47 -3.27 -1.89
CA SER A 219 -5.30 -3.58 -0.71
C SER A 219 -5.78 -5.03 -0.70
N ILE A 220 -6.11 -5.56 -1.87
CA ILE A 220 -6.53 -6.96 -2.04
C ILE A 220 -5.36 -7.91 -1.73
N ASP A 221 -4.16 -7.59 -2.24
CA ASP A 221 -2.96 -8.38 -1.96
C ASP A 221 -2.64 -8.40 -0.46
N LYS A 222 -2.82 -7.27 0.22
CA LYS A 222 -2.62 -7.18 1.68
C LYS A 222 -3.64 -7.97 2.49
N LEU A 223 -4.88 -8.04 2.02
CA LEU A 223 -5.89 -8.92 2.63
C LEU A 223 -5.50 -10.40 2.50
N ASP A 224 -4.93 -10.79 1.37
CA ASP A 224 -4.44 -12.16 1.16
C ASP A 224 -3.21 -12.47 2.03
N ASN A 225 -2.27 -11.54 2.15
CA ASN A 225 -1.13 -11.67 3.07
C ASN A 225 -1.59 -11.81 4.52
N LEU A 226 -2.53 -10.96 4.98
CA LEU A 226 -3.07 -11.02 6.32
C LEU A 226 -3.67 -12.40 6.64
N ALA A 227 -4.37 -12.99 5.66
CA ALA A 227 -4.92 -14.34 5.80
C ALA A 227 -3.84 -15.41 5.92
N MET A 228 -2.78 -15.30 5.13
CA MET A 228 -1.63 -16.20 5.20
C MET A 228 -0.90 -16.05 6.53
N ASP A 229 -0.61 -14.83 6.96
CA ASP A 229 0.11 -14.55 8.20
C ASP A 229 -0.64 -15.01 9.45
N VAL A 230 -1.97 -14.88 9.46
CA VAL A 230 -2.81 -15.45 10.51
C VAL A 230 -2.72 -16.98 10.54
N ARG A 231 -2.70 -17.66 9.38
CA ARG A 231 -2.55 -19.12 9.30
C ARG A 231 -1.18 -19.56 9.79
N MET A 232 -0.12 -18.93 9.30
CA MET A 232 1.26 -19.25 9.67
C MET A 232 1.51 -19.04 11.17
N ASP A 233 1.00 -17.95 11.75
CA ASP A 233 1.14 -17.70 13.19
C ASP A 233 0.36 -18.72 14.04
N LYS A 234 -0.83 -19.14 13.59
CA LYS A 234 -1.59 -20.22 14.25
C LYS A 234 -0.85 -21.54 14.25
N GLU A 235 -0.19 -21.89 13.15
CA GLU A 235 0.57 -23.13 13.03
C GLU A 235 1.80 -23.10 13.93
N LYS A 236 2.61 -22.03 13.85
CA LYS A 236 3.77 -21.84 14.73
C LYS A 236 3.40 -21.92 16.20
N ASN A 237 2.33 -21.23 16.61
CA ASN A 237 1.90 -21.24 18.01
C ASN A 237 1.46 -22.64 18.49
N LYS A 238 0.87 -23.47 17.61
CA LYS A 238 0.53 -24.86 17.95
C LYS A 238 1.76 -25.74 18.06
N ASP A 239 2.74 -25.56 17.18
CA ASP A 239 3.97 -26.33 17.19
C ASP A 239 4.85 -25.98 18.40
N ASP A 240 4.94 -24.70 18.75
CA ASP A 240 5.64 -24.23 19.96
C ASP A 240 4.99 -24.81 21.23
N MET A 241 3.65 -24.83 21.31
CA MET A 241 2.94 -25.47 22.42
C MET A 241 3.23 -26.96 22.52
N LYS A 242 3.18 -27.71 21.40
CA LYS A 242 3.48 -29.14 21.39
C LYS A 242 4.93 -29.43 21.80
N HIS A 243 5.87 -28.62 21.32
CA HIS A 243 7.28 -28.77 21.69
C HIS A 243 7.49 -28.50 23.18
N ASN A 244 6.83 -27.49 23.74
CA ASN A 244 6.89 -27.19 25.17
C ASN A 244 6.26 -28.32 26.02
N ASP A 245 5.13 -28.87 25.59
CA ASP A 245 4.47 -29.99 26.28
C ASP A 245 5.34 -31.26 26.24
N GLN A 246 5.98 -31.55 25.10
CA GLN A 246 6.92 -32.67 24.97
C GLN A 246 8.15 -32.46 25.88
N MET A 247 8.74 -31.26 25.89
CA MET A 247 9.90 -30.97 26.74
C MET A 247 9.56 -31.07 28.25
N GLU A 248 8.35 -30.65 28.65
CA GLU A 248 7.87 -30.82 30.02
C GLU A 248 7.56 -32.29 30.38
N ALA A 249 7.06 -33.08 29.43
CA ALA A 249 6.88 -34.52 29.60
C ALA A 249 8.23 -35.24 29.76
N ASP A 250 9.18 -34.99 28.85
CA ASP A 250 10.53 -35.56 28.89
C ASP A 250 11.27 -35.18 30.20
N ARG A 251 11.07 -33.95 30.70
CA ARG A 251 11.63 -33.51 31.99
C ARG A 251 11.01 -34.23 33.19
N LYS A 252 9.71 -34.53 33.15
CA LYS A 252 9.01 -35.27 34.21
C LYS A 252 9.35 -36.76 34.17
N GLU A 253 9.61 -37.32 33.00
CA GLU A 253 10.05 -38.71 32.81
C GLU A 253 11.52 -38.91 33.23
N ALA A 254 12.39 -37.91 33.01
CA ALA A 254 13.79 -37.93 33.46
C ALA A 254 13.98 -37.63 34.98
N ALA A 255 12.93 -37.19 35.68
CA ALA A 255 12.98 -36.88 37.12
C ALA A 255 13.05 -38.13 38.04
N PRO A 256 12.27 -39.22 37.84
CA PRO A 256 12.38 -40.43 38.67
C PRO A 256 13.70 -41.19 38.46
N GLU A 257 14.31 -41.15 37.27
CA GLU A 257 15.56 -41.88 36.97
C GLU A 257 16.78 -41.28 37.71
N ARG A 258 16.74 -39.99 38.08
CA ARG A 258 17.79 -39.34 38.87
C ARG A 258 17.76 -39.68 40.36
N VAL A 259 16.64 -40.19 40.90
CA VAL A 259 16.50 -40.53 42.32
C VAL A 259 16.95 -41.97 42.60
N GLU A 260 16.95 -42.86 41.59
CA GLU A 260 17.44 -44.24 41.74
C GLU A 260 18.96 -44.39 41.54
N ALA A 261 19.65 -43.38 40.97
CA ALA A 261 21.11 -43.36 40.83
C ALA A 261 21.84 -42.81 42.07
N GLU A 262 21.13 -42.34 43.10
CA GLU A 262 21.70 -41.79 44.35
C GLU A 262 21.59 -42.78 45.53
N ILE A 263 21.67 -44.09 45.27
CA ILE A 263 21.98 -45.08 46.32
C ILE A 263 23.02 -46.04 45.75
N VAL A 264 24.13 -46.19 46.49
CA VAL A 264 25.31 -47.05 46.26
C VAL A 264 26.45 -46.41 45.45
N TYR A 265 27.20 -45.51 46.08
CA TYR A 265 28.66 -45.58 46.01
C TYR A 265 29.27 -45.23 47.37
N ALA A 266 29.73 -46.26 48.08
CA ALA A 266 30.55 -46.09 49.29
C ALA A 266 31.91 -45.47 48.91
N PRO A 267 32.50 -44.58 49.72
CA PRO A 267 33.75 -43.92 49.38
C PRO A 267 34.91 -44.90 49.55
N VAL A 268 35.60 -45.23 48.47
CA VAL A 268 36.93 -45.84 48.56
C VAL A 268 37.91 -44.71 48.80
N VAL A 269 38.46 -44.67 50.01
CA VAL A 269 39.55 -43.80 50.42
C VAL A 269 40.77 -44.11 49.55
N ALA A 270 41.16 -43.17 48.69
CA ALA A 270 42.44 -43.20 48.00
C ALA A 270 43.33 -42.09 48.57
N GLU A 271 44.50 -42.50 49.03
CA GLU A 271 45.48 -41.72 49.76
C GLU A 271 46.00 -40.51 48.96
N THR A 272 46.19 -39.41 49.69
CA THR A 272 46.80 -38.16 49.22
C THR A 272 48.25 -38.37 48.81
N HIS A 273 48.54 -38.25 47.51
CA HIS A 273 49.90 -37.98 47.05
C HIS A 273 50.03 -36.48 46.80
N GLU A 274 50.71 -35.78 47.71
CA GLU A 274 51.20 -34.42 47.50
C GLU A 274 52.32 -34.45 46.45
N TYR A 275 52.05 -33.92 45.27
CA TYR A 275 53.10 -33.51 44.35
C TYR A 275 53.39 -32.03 44.57
N GLN A 276 54.49 -31.75 45.28
CA GLN A 276 55.09 -30.42 45.38
C GLN A 276 55.70 -30.06 44.01
N TYR A 277 55.12 -29.05 43.36
CA TYR A 277 55.70 -28.44 42.18
C TYR A 277 56.73 -27.39 42.63
N ASN A 278 58.01 -27.74 42.57
CA ASN A 278 59.08 -26.78 42.79
C ASN A 278 59.10 -25.81 41.60
N ALA A 279 58.81 -24.53 41.89
CA ALA A 279 59.25 -23.41 41.09
C ALA A 279 60.78 -23.38 41.10
N ASP A 280 61.38 -23.03 39.97
CA ASP A 280 62.83 -22.85 39.70
C ASP A 280 63.50 -23.99 38.94
N ALA A 281 63.26 -24.02 37.63
CA ALA A 281 64.26 -24.48 36.67
C ALA A 281 64.20 -23.61 35.41
N PHE A 282 65.03 -22.55 35.43
CA PHE A 282 65.56 -21.77 34.31
C PHE A 282 64.70 -20.67 33.67
N GLU A 283 64.79 -19.48 34.27
CA GLU A 283 64.93 -18.23 33.52
C GLU A 283 66.36 -18.08 32.93
N ALA A 284 66.42 -17.22 31.91
CA ALA A 284 67.59 -16.62 31.25
C ALA A 284 68.14 -17.41 30.05
N ARG A 285 68.30 -16.81 28.85
CA ARG A 285 68.26 -15.40 28.44
C ARG A 285 68.37 -15.37 26.91
N GLY A 286 67.81 -14.35 26.27
CA GLY A 286 68.31 -13.92 24.96
C GLY A 286 67.24 -13.37 24.03
N ALA A 287 66.89 -12.10 24.24
CA ALA A 287 66.09 -11.30 23.33
C ALA A 287 66.69 -11.25 21.92
N ALA A 288 65.85 -11.27 20.88
CA ALA A 288 65.56 -10.09 20.06
C ALA A 288 64.87 -10.50 18.75
N ASP A 289 63.74 -9.85 18.50
CA ASP A 289 63.25 -9.36 17.22
C ASP A 289 63.28 -10.26 15.98
N MET A 290 62.09 -10.59 15.47
CA MET A 290 61.86 -10.40 14.03
C MET A 290 60.40 -10.04 13.73
N LYS A 291 60.23 -8.77 13.35
CA LYS A 291 59.09 -8.19 12.64
C LYS A 291 58.78 -8.99 11.38
N VAL A 292 57.50 -9.08 11.02
CA VAL A 292 57.09 -9.20 9.61
C VAL A 292 56.03 -8.13 9.32
N GLU A 293 56.50 -7.00 8.76
CA GLU A 293 55.70 -6.04 8.01
C GLU A 293 55.89 -6.30 6.50
N ILE A 294 54.76 -6.34 5.78
CA ILE A 294 54.45 -5.63 4.53
C ILE A 294 55.41 -5.75 3.31
N GLY A 295 54.81 -6.11 2.16
CA GLY A 295 55.24 -5.71 0.81
C GLY A 295 54.99 -6.80 -0.24
N LYS A 296 54.05 -6.62 -1.20
CA LYS A 296 54.27 -6.07 -2.57
C LYS A 296 55.39 -6.81 -3.33
N GLU A 297 55.31 -7.21 -4.59
CA GLU A 297 54.45 -6.90 -5.74
C GLU A 297 54.83 -7.84 -6.91
N VAL A 298 53.88 -8.07 -7.82
CA VAL A 298 54.05 -8.14 -9.30
C VAL A 298 54.74 -9.35 -9.96
N SER A 299 53.97 -9.98 -10.87
CA SER A 299 54.31 -10.26 -12.29
C SER A 299 52.98 -10.60 -13.02
N LYS A 300 52.24 -9.66 -13.64
CA LYS A 300 52.28 -9.23 -15.07
C LYS A 300 52.76 -10.34 -16.03
N VAL A 301 52.21 -10.62 -17.22
CA VAL A 301 51.22 -10.02 -18.12
C VAL A 301 51.05 -11.02 -19.30
N ARG A 302 49.86 -11.16 -19.87
CA ARG A 302 49.59 -10.96 -21.33
C ARG A 302 48.13 -11.21 -21.69
N GLU A 303 47.49 -10.11 -22.08
CA GLU A 303 46.34 -10.08 -22.99
C GLU A 303 46.71 -10.77 -24.31
N ASP A 304 45.71 -11.36 -24.99
CA ASP A 304 45.49 -10.97 -26.37
C ASP A 304 44.01 -11.06 -26.79
N LYS A 305 43.64 -10.17 -27.69
CA LYS A 305 42.31 -9.68 -28.01
C LYS A 305 41.70 -10.36 -29.25
N ALA A 306 40.40 -10.11 -29.39
CA ALA A 306 39.61 -9.97 -30.63
C ALA A 306 38.82 -11.21 -31.12
N ARG A 307 37.49 -11.16 -30.96
CA ARG A 307 36.60 -10.49 -31.92
C ARG A 307 35.29 -10.07 -31.26
#